data_AF-A0A8T7C1Z1-F1
#
_entry.id   AF-A0A8T7C1Z1-F1
#
_cell.length_a   1.000
_cell.length_b   1.000
_cell.length_c   1.000
_cell.angle_alpha   90.00
_cell.angle_beta   90.00
_cell.angle_gamma   90.00
#
_symmetry.space_group_name_H-M   'P 1'
#
loop_
_entity.id
_entity.type
_entity.pdbx_description
1 polymer ?
#
loop_
_entity_poly.entity_id
_entity_poly.type
_entity_poly.pdbx_seq_one_letter_code
_entity_poly.pdbx_strand_id
1 'polypeptide(L)'
;MPVSGFVPMINGDTQTPLEIVQYSPALKGWFERLNREWLERYFVVEAIDTKVLQNPEQEILSHGGRVLFGRHAGAIVGTCALKHHGDGVYELIKMAVTADAQG
;
A
#
# COMPACT_ATOMS: atom_id res chain seq x y z
N MET A 1 -14.78 -31.16 -44.89
CA MET A 1 -14.03 -30.88 -43.65
C MET A 1 -13.55 -29.43 -43.74
N PRO A 2 -14.23 -28.44 -43.13
CA PRO A 2 -13.79 -27.05 -43.21
C PRO A 2 -12.63 -26.79 -42.24
N VAL A 3 -11.67 -26.00 -42.72
CA VAL A 3 -10.59 -25.40 -41.96
C VAL A 3 -11.16 -24.30 -41.05
N SER A 4 -10.98 -24.45 -39.73
CA SER A 4 -11.14 -23.37 -38.74
C SER A 4 -9.73 -23.15 -38.19
N GLY A 5 -9.04 -22.05 -38.48
CA GLY A 5 -9.45 -20.69 -38.16
C GLY A 5 -8.60 -20.24 -36.96
N PHE A 6 -7.31 -19.97 -37.20
CA PHE A 6 -6.43 -19.40 -36.18
C PHE A 6 -6.85 -17.94 -35.98
N VAL A 7 -7.59 -17.66 -34.91
CA VAL A 7 -7.91 -16.30 -34.48
C VAL A 7 -6.87 -15.92 -33.42
N PRO A 8 -5.91 -15.02 -33.70
CA PRO A 8 -5.10 -14.46 -32.65
C PRO A 8 -5.99 -13.48 -31.87
N MET A 9 -6.48 -13.91 -30.72
CA MET A 9 -7.09 -13.01 -29.74
C MET A 9 -5.99 -12.16 -29.13
N ILE A 10 -5.69 -11.01 -29.75
CA ILE A 10 -5.02 -9.90 -29.09
C ILE A 10 -5.97 -9.28 -28.06
N ASN A 11 -6.11 -9.91 -26.89
CA ASN A 11 -6.78 -9.25 -25.77
C ASN A 11 -5.82 -8.20 -25.19
N GLY A 12 -6.06 -6.95 -25.58
CA GLY A 12 -5.33 -5.76 -25.12
C GLY A 12 -5.74 -5.34 -23.72
N ASP A 13 -5.17 -6.00 -22.72
CA ASP A 13 -4.98 -5.46 -21.37
C ASP A 13 -3.83 -6.22 -20.69
N THR A 14 -2.59 -5.87 -21.02
CA THR A 14 -1.43 -6.19 -20.17
C THR A 14 -1.44 -5.28 -18.94
N GLN A 15 -2.51 -5.34 -18.13
CA GLN A 15 -2.49 -4.72 -16.82
C GLN A 15 -1.51 -5.50 -15.96
N THR A 16 -0.44 -4.82 -15.56
CA THR A 16 0.52 -5.43 -14.64
C THR A 16 -0.22 -5.69 -13.33
N PRO A 17 -0.19 -6.93 -12.80
CA PRO A 17 -0.95 -7.23 -11.59
C PRO A 17 -0.43 -6.41 -10.40
N LEU A 18 -1.35 -5.96 -9.54
CA LEU A 18 -1.00 -5.38 -8.24
C LEU A 18 -0.61 -6.51 -7.28
N GLU A 19 0.54 -6.37 -6.64
CA GLU A 19 1.06 -7.31 -5.65
C GLU A 19 0.97 -6.71 -4.25
N ILE A 20 0.53 -7.51 -3.26
CA ILE A 20 0.55 -7.10 -1.85
C ILE A 20 1.86 -7.55 -1.21
N VAL A 21 2.64 -6.58 -0.74
CA VAL A 21 3.96 -6.79 -0.15
C VAL A 21 3.89 -6.50 1.35
N GLN A 22 4.47 -7.39 2.16
CA GLN A 22 4.58 -7.19 3.60
C GLN A 22 5.66 -6.16 3.94
N TYR A 23 5.54 -5.55 5.11
CA TYR A 23 6.57 -4.65 5.62
C TYR A 23 7.96 -5.29 5.66
N SER A 24 8.95 -4.47 5.31
CA SER A 24 10.35 -4.68 5.65
C SER A 24 10.97 -3.33 6.00
N PRO A 25 12.09 -3.29 6.75
CA PRO A 25 12.77 -2.03 7.05
C PRO A 25 13.14 -1.21 5.81
N ALA A 26 13.37 -1.86 4.67
CA ALA A 26 13.64 -1.21 3.39
C ALA A 26 12.44 -0.42 2.83
N LEU A 27 11.21 -0.76 3.25
CA LEU A 27 9.97 -0.10 2.83
C LEU A 27 9.51 0.99 3.80
N LYS A 28 10.21 1.20 4.91
CA LYS A 28 9.89 2.23 5.91
C LYS A 28 9.74 3.62 5.30
N GLY A 29 10.70 4.01 4.46
CA GLY A 29 10.67 5.32 3.79
C GLY A 29 9.45 5.50 2.88
N TRP A 30 8.97 4.43 2.25
CA TRP A 30 7.75 4.46 1.44
C TRP A 30 6.49 4.67 2.29
N PHE A 31 6.42 4.03 3.46
CA PHE A 31 5.30 4.20 4.39
C PHE A 31 5.15 5.65 4.86
N GLU A 32 6.25 6.24 5.29
CA GLU A 32 6.28 7.64 5.72
C GLU A 32 5.93 8.57 4.56
N ARG A 33 6.60 8.42 3.41
CA ARG A 33 6.43 9.29 2.25
C ARG A 33 4.98 9.34 1.78
N LEU A 34 4.36 8.19 1.51
CA LEU A 34 3.00 8.14 0.95
C LEU A 34 1.98 8.78 1.89
N ASN A 35 2.06 8.47 3.18
CA ASN A 35 1.14 9.02 4.17
C ASN A 35 1.40 10.50 4.45
N ARG A 36 2.66 10.93 4.46
CA ARG A 36 3.02 12.35 4.64
C ARG A 36 2.53 13.19 3.47
N GLU A 37 2.76 12.76 2.23
CA GLU A 37 2.27 13.43 1.03
C GLU A 37 0.74 13.59 1.06
N TRP A 38 0.02 12.56 1.53
CA TRP A 38 -1.44 12.63 1.68
C TRP A 38 -1.88 13.57 2.82
N LEU A 39 -1.23 13.48 3.99
CA LEU A 39 -1.52 14.36 5.12
C LEU A 39 -1.25 15.82 4.79
N GLU A 40 -0.11 16.16 4.19
CA GLU A 40 0.23 17.54 3.83
C GLU A 40 -0.70 18.13 2.77
N ARG A 41 -1.32 17.29 1.93
CA ARG A 41 -2.24 17.73 0.88
C ARG A 41 -3.65 18.01 1.40
N TYR A 42 -4.14 17.24 2.36
CA TYR A 42 -5.54 17.28 2.77
C TYR A 42 -5.75 17.67 4.25
N PHE A 43 -4.70 17.63 5.07
CA PHE A 43 -4.75 17.79 6.52
C PHE A 43 -3.53 18.55 7.07
N VAL A 44 -3.49 18.71 8.39
CA VAL A 44 -2.30 19.20 9.11
C VAL A 44 -1.59 17.99 9.70
N VAL A 45 -0.28 17.91 9.52
CA VAL A 45 0.53 16.82 10.11
C VAL A 45 0.67 17.05 11.62
N GLU A 46 0.13 16.14 12.42
CA GLU A 46 0.29 16.19 13.87
C GLU A 46 1.56 15.45 14.33
N ALA A 47 2.02 15.74 15.56
CA ALA A 47 3.21 15.09 16.12
C ALA A 47 3.05 13.56 16.23
N ILE A 48 1.82 13.11 16.53
CA ILE A 48 1.50 11.68 16.62
C ILE A 48 1.61 10.99 15.24
N ASP A 49 1.21 11.67 14.17
CA ASP A 49 1.35 11.14 12.81
C ASP A 49 2.82 10.91 12.48
N THR A 50 3.65 11.93 12.72
CA THR A 50 5.09 11.84 12.48
C THR A 50 5.71 10.71 13.29
N LYS A 51 5.33 10.54 14.56
CA LYS A 51 5.83 9.46 15.42
C LYS A 51 5.51 8.08 14.83
N VAL A 52 4.27 7.85 14.40
CA VAL A 52 3.82 6.58 13.82
C VAL A 52 4.49 6.32 12.47
N LEU A 53 4.58 7.33 11.62
CA LEU A 53 5.19 7.22 10.29
C LEU A 53 6.69 6.94 10.36
N GLN A 54 7.39 7.54 11.31
CA GLN A 54 8.82 7.37 11.50
C GLN A 54 9.19 6.12 12.30
N ASN A 55 8.24 5.47 12.99
CA ASN A 55 8.52 4.32 13.86
C ASN A 55 7.48 3.19 13.72
N PRO A 56 7.16 2.72 12.51
CA PRO A 56 6.11 1.72 12.30
C PRO A 56 6.41 0.39 13.02
N GLU A 57 7.69 0.03 13.20
CA GLU A 57 8.05 -1.17 13.96
C GLU A 57 7.58 -1.10 15.42
N GLN A 58 7.77 0.05 16.06
CA GLN A 58 7.49 0.25 17.47
C GLN A 58 6.03 0.60 17.71
N GLU A 59 5.40 1.35 16.81
CA GLU A 59 4.04 1.85 17.01
C GLU A 59 2.97 0.88 16.47
N ILE A 60 3.29 0.02 15.50
CA ILE A 60 2.32 -0.86 14.84
C ILE A 60 2.72 -2.33 14.99
N LEU A 61 3.92 -2.72 14.54
CA LEU A 61 4.29 -4.12 14.41
C LEU A 61 4.50 -4.81 15.77
N SER A 62 5.15 -4.14 16.71
CA SER A 62 5.39 -4.63 18.08
C SER A 62 4.09 -4.99 18.82
N HIS A 63 2.99 -4.30 18.52
CA HIS A 63 1.67 -4.50 19.12
C HIS A 63 0.87 -5.62 18.44
N GLY A 64 1.45 -6.32 17.46
CA GLY A 64 0.78 -7.34 16.66
C GLY A 64 0.07 -6.79 15.42
N GLY A 65 0.25 -5.51 15.11
CA GLY A 65 -0.25 -4.89 13.88
C GLY A 65 0.53 -5.30 12.63
N ARG A 66 0.11 -4.78 11.47
CA ARG A 66 0.74 -5.07 10.16
C ARG A 66 0.84 -3.79 9.35
N VAL A 67 1.86 -3.70 8.50
CA VAL A 67 1.93 -2.69 7.43
C VAL A 67 2.05 -3.45 6.11
N LEU A 68 1.23 -3.04 5.14
CA LEU A 68 1.12 -3.66 3.83
C LEU A 68 1.35 -2.60 2.75
N PHE A 69 1.85 -3.04 1.60
CA PHE A 69 2.11 -2.19 0.46
C PHE A 69 1.50 -2.78 -0.80
N GLY A 70 0.97 -1.90 -1.65
CA GLY A 70 0.62 -2.23 -3.03
C GLY A 70 1.82 -1.96 -3.93
N ARG A 71 2.31 -3.00 -4.60
CA ARG A 71 3.36 -2.90 -5.62
C ARG A 71 2.78 -3.13 -7.00
N HIS A 72 2.91 -2.15 -7.88
CA HIS A 72 2.44 -2.22 -9.25
C HIS A 72 3.59 -1.90 -10.20
N ALA A 73 3.83 -2.75 -11.21
CA ALA A 73 4.95 -2.60 -12.15
C ALA A 73 6.33 -2.37 -11.47
N GLY A 74 6.57 -3.04 -10.34
CA GLY A 74 7.81 -2.93 -9.57
C GLY A 74 7.90 -1.70 -8.66
N ALA A 75 6.94 -0.77 -8.72
CA ALA A 75 6.90 0.43 -7.89
C ALA A 75 5.91 0.26 -6.73
N ILE A 76 6.27 0.79 -5.55
CA ILE A 76 5.32 0.92 -4.44
C ILE A 76 4.39 2.09 -4.76
N VAL A 77 3.10 1.79 -4.91
CA VAL A 77 2.07 2.76 -5.29
C VAL A 77 1.10 3.06 -4.15
N GLY A 78 1.09 2.24 -3.10
CA GLY A 78 0.20 2.46 -1.97
C GLY A 78 0.62 1.71 -0.73
N THR A 79 0.02 2.08 0.39
CA THR A 79 0.23 1.44 1.68
C THR A 79 -1.01 1.53 2.57
N CYS A 80 -1.13 0.58 3.48
CA CYS A 80 -2.04 0.66 4.61
C CYS A 80 -1.42 -0.02 5.84
N ALA A 81 -1.92 0.31 7.01
CA ALA A 81 -1.53 -0.33 8.26
C ALA A 81 -2.75 -0.82 9.04
N LEU A 82 -2.58 -1.94 9.72
CA LEU A 82 -3.54 -2.53 10.63
C LEU A 82 -2.99 -2.37 12.05
N LYS A 83 -3.64 -1.54 12.86
CA LYS A 83 -3.32 -1.38 14.27
C LYS A 83 -4.14 -2.38 15.08
N HIS A 84 -3.46 -3.21 15.84
CA HIS A 84 -4.11 -4.22 16.67
C HIS A 84 -4.59 -3.61 17.99
N HIS A 85 -5.84 -3.87 18.36
CA HIS A 85 -6.46 -3.38 19.60
C HIS A 85 -6.71 -4.49 20.64
N GLY A 86 -6.33 -5.74 20.34
CA GLY A 86 -6.66 -6.91 21.16
C GLY A 86 -7.90 -7.63 20.65
N ASP A 87 -8.15 -8.83 21.18
CA ASP A 87 -9.35 -9.64 20.91
C ASP A 87 -9.66 -9.88 19.43
N GLY A 88 -8.63 -9.92 18.58
CA GLY A 88 -8.78 -10.09 17.13
C GLY A 88 -9.31 -8.85 16.40
N VAL A 89 -9.40 -7.70 17.08
CA VAL A 89 -9.85 -6.42 16.52
C VAL A 89 -8.66 -5.64 15.96
N TYR A 90 -8.83 -5.15 14.74
CA TYR A 90 -7.85 -4.33 14.04
C TYR A 90 -8.51 -3.07 13.50
N GLU A 91 -7.82 -1.94 13.67
CA GLU A 91 -8.16 -0.66 13.06
C GLU A 91 -7.30 -0.45 11.82
N LEU A 92 -7.94 -0.06 10.72
CA LEU A 92 -7.25 0.28 9.49
C LEU A 92 -6.83 1.76 9.53
N ILE A 93 -5.52 2.00 9.46
CA ILE A 93 -4.92 3.33 9.57
C ILE A 93 -3.90 3.55 8.44
N LYS A 94 -3.50 4.81 8.23
CA LYS A 94 -2.37 5.19 7.36
C LYS A 94 -2.46 4.60 5.94
N MET A 95 -3.61 4.86 5.32
CA MET A 95 -4.01 4.36 4.01
C MET A 95 -3.74 5.43 2.94
N ALA A 96 -2.64 5.32 2.23
CA ALA A 96 -2.27 6.31 1.21
C ALA A 96 -1.86 5.62 -0.09
N VAL A 97 -2.20 6.27 -1.21
CA VAL A 97 -1.88 5.86 -2.57
C VAL A 97 -1.22 7.05 -3.27
N THR A 98 -0.21 6.80 -4.11
CA THR A 98 0.42 7.83 -4.94
C THR A 98 -0.62 8.54 -5.80
N ALA A 99 -0.45 9.84 -6.05
CA ALA A 99 -1.38 10.61 -6.87
C ALA A 99 -1.59 10.00 -8.27
N ASP A 100 -0.53 9.46 -8.87
CA ASP A 100 -0.55 8.86 -10.22
C ASP A 100 -1.28 7.50 -10.28
N ALA A 101 -1.64 6.92 -9.13
CA ALA A 101 -2.34 5.65 -9.04
C ALA A 101 -3.69 5.76 -8.30
N GLN A 102 -4.16 6.98 -8.03
CA GLN A 102 -5.51 7.25 -7.54
C GLN A 102 -6.50 7.19 -8.72
N GLY A 103 -7.69 6.64 -8.49
CA GLY A 103 -8.77 6.52 -9.48
C GLY A 103 -10.04 7.23 -9.04
#